data_AF-A0A9C6WE13-F1
#
_entry.id   AF-A0A9C6WE13-F1
#
_cell.length_a   1.000
_cell.length_b   1.000
_cell.length_c   1.000
_cell.angle_alpha   90.00
_cell.angle_beta   90.00
_cell.angle_gamma   90.00
#
_symmetry.space_group_name_H-M   'P 1'
#
loop_
_entity.id
_entity.type
_entity.pdbx_description
1 polymer ?
#
loop_
_entity_poly.entity_id
_entity_poly.type
_entity_poly.pdbx_seq_one_letter_code
_entity_poly.pdbx_strand_id
1 'polypeptide(L)'
;MAYILIEYSMMIQRVSGNGNFITKRNTVRQNYNEITKNALTTLKEVTEKADRLLWRCEPSPHIQNITYDEVTRLLQGYIENEVDLNTDGSCSRTCADYHNTTSKSCSDEKFCAQQPKCSGRIHDCQFIDSVLSVCQSPENSTRRYEYIEYGESKSLGKNEKCWRDVNKVKSWKKFLSIDCSYCFCLCDEQSPKSDRYFNLRETLSDVNANKVVTGVRFVKRNRIFHLQIQQGVLLPRGLINESTVEWKPVDNYEIGDSSVKEGVDYHTLTYQNRSLDLDEVTKPDDTTFVVTGVRFQVLDGHLNLKVHFSQWDFVKGKLIDPEVNSIWQSNDNVYNRKQVNIDNLHLARWQWSDPRYSRNNQYLEFTNSGVLDDASQKTIPLIDIQDVEFKPPVPLGGIGIYYMAKSDFRGYVGPSIISSNLSPHLSLITN
;
A
#
# COMPACT_ATOMS: atom_id res chain seq x y z
N MET A 1 -29.76 29.81 16.54
CA MET A 1 -30.20 31.22 16.42
C MET A 1 -31.63 31.48 16.90
N ALA A 2 -32.62 30.65 16.55
CA ALA A 2 -34.02 30.86 16.98
C ALA A 2 -34.24 30.93 18.51
N TYR A 3 -33.60 30.07 19.30
CA TYR A 3 -33.70 30.10 20.78
C TYR A 3 -33.30 31.45 21.38
N ILE A 4 -32.15 32.00 20.97
CA ILE A 4 -31.62 33.27 21.48
C ILE A 4 -32.56 34.43 21.13
N LEU A 5 -33.12 34.44 19.91
CA LEU A 5 -34.09 35.44 19.48
C LEU A 5 -35.39 35.37 20.30
N ILE A 6 -35.89 34.17 20.58
CA ILE A 6 -37.08 33.95 21.40
C ILE A 6 -36.80 34.40 22.84
N GLU A 7 -35.68 34.00 23.44
CA GLU A 7 -35.29 34.41 24.80
C GLU A 7 -35.14 35.93 24.90
N TYR A 8 -34.46 36.55 23.94
CA TYR A 8 -34.26 38.00 23.88
C TYR A 8 -35.58 38.76 23.71
N SER A 9 -36.48 38.29 22.84
CA SER A 9 -37.82 38.88 22.67
C SER A 9 -38.64 38.84 23.97
N MET A 10 -38.54 37.75 24.74
CA MET A 10 -39.20 37.62 26.04
C MET A 10 -38.59 38.53 27.10
N MET A 11 -37.27 38.80 27.04
CA MET A 11 -36.64 39.81 27.90
C MET A 11 -37.13 41.21 27.57
N ILE A 12 -37.22 41.58 26.28
CA ILE A 12 -37.74 42.88 25.85
C ILE A 12 -39.18 43.07 26.31
N GLN A 13 -40.08 42.10 26.07
CA GLN A 13 -41.49 42.24 26.48
C GLN A 13 -41.66 42.39 28.00
N ARG A 14 -40.77 41.78 28.79
CA ARG A 14 -40.74 41.97 30.24
C ARG A 14 -40.32 43.39 30.62
N VAL A 15 -39.27 43.93 30.00
CA VAL A 15 -38.79 45.30 30.25
C VAL A 15 -39.83 46.33 29.80
N SER A 16 -40.55 46.07 28.72
CA SER A 16 -41.64 46.91 28.22
C SER A 16 -42.94 46.84 29.04
N GLY A 17 -42.98 46.08 30.14
CA GLY A 17 -44.14 46.02 31.04
C GLY A 17 -45.29 45.12 30.57
N ASN A 18 -45.14 44.36 29.48
CA ASN A 18 -46.21 43.58 28.86
C ASN A 18 -46.51 42.21 29.52
N GLY A 19 -46.28 42.07 30.83
CA GLY A 19 -46.59 40.87 31.61
C GLY A 19 -45.37 40.08 32.13
N ASN A 20 -45.64 38.99 32.86
CA ASN A 20 -44.61 38.17 33.49
C ASN A 20 -44.17 37.00 32.59
N PHE A 21 -43.06 37.18 31.88
CA PHE A 21 -42.51 36.17 30.94
C PHE A 21 -41.50 35.19 31.56
N ILE A 22 -41.31 35.21 32.89
CA ILE A 22 -40.32 34.36 33.57
C ILE A 22 -40.63 32.88 33.35
N THR A 23 -41.89 32.47 33.55
CA THR A 23 -42.31 31.08 33.41
C THR A 23 -42.13 30.59 31.97
N LYS A 24 -42.61 31.36 30.98
CA LYS A 24 -42.44 31.04 29.56
C LYS A 24 -40.97 30.94 29.15
N ARG A 25 -40.13 31.86 29.63
CA ARG A 25 -38.67 31.81 29.40
C ARG A 25 -38.05 30.55 29.98
N ASN A 26 -38.42 30.19 31.22
CA ASN A 26 -37.91 28.98 31.86
C ASN A 26 -38.36 27.71 31.11
N THR A 27 -39.61 27.64 30.65
CA THR A 27 -40.11 26.55 29.81
C THR A 27 -39.37 26.46 28.48
N VAL A 28 -39.14 27.57 27.79
CA VAL A 28 -38.37 27.58 26.53
C VAL A 28 -36.93 27.15 26.76
N ARG A 29 -36.29 27.57 27.87
CA ARG A 29 -34.94 27.12 28.24
C ARG A 29 -34.91 25.62 28.56
N GLN A 30 -35.89 25.10 29.30
CA GLN A 30 -36.00 23.67 29.60
C GLN A 30 -36.19 22.85 28.31
N ASN A 31 -37.12 23.24 27.44
CA ASN A 31 -37.34 22.57 26.16
C ASN A 31 -36.08 22.61 25.28
N TYR A 32 -35.38 23.75 25.22
CA TYR A 32 -34.14 23.84 24.46
C TYR A 32 -33.05 22.92 25.01
N ASN A 33 -32.90 22.86 26.34
CA ASN A 33 -31.96 21.96 26.99
C ASN A 33 -32.31 20.49 26.75
N GLU A 34 -33.58 20.11 26.80
CA GLU A 34 -34.04 18.75 26.50
C GLU A 34 -33.79 18.37 25.03
N ILE A 35 -34.14 19.25 24.09
CA ILE A 35 -33.89 19.02 22.65
C ILE A 35 -32.39 18.87 22.39
N THR A 36 -31.57 19.73 22.99
CA THR A 36 -30.11 19.68 22.84
C THR A 36 -29.55 18.38 23.44
N LYS A 37 -30.00 17.98 24.63
CA LYS A 37 -29.59 16.74 25.27
C LYS A 37 -29.98 15.50 24.45
N ASN A 38 -31.18 15.49 23.89
CA ASN A 38 -31.64 14.40 23.03
C ASN A 38 -30.83 14.35 21.74
N ALA A 39 -30.61 15.49 21.08
CA ALA A 39 -29.77 15.58 19.89
C ALA A 39 -28.34 15.12 20.14
N LEU A 40 -27.73 15.46 21.29
CA LEU A 40 -26.40 14.99 21.67
C LEU A 40 -26.36 13.49 21.92
N THR A 41 -27.38 12.95 22.60
CA THR A 41 -27.48 11.50 22.83
C THR A 41 -27.56 10.75 21.50
N THR A 42 -28.42 11.20 20.59
CA THR A 42 -28.54 10.62 19.25
C THR A 42 -27.25 10.78 18.44
N LEU A 43 -26.62 11.95 18.49
CA LEU A 43 -25.33 12.18 17.82
C LEU A 43 -24.28 11.20 18.36
N LYS A 44 -24.17 11.04 19.68
CA LYS A 44 -23.24 10.10 20.30
C LYS A 44 -23.47 8.67 19.82
N GLU A 45 -24.71 8.19 19.84
CA GLU A 45 -25.07 6.85 19.37
C GLU A 45 -24.73 6.62 17.89
N VAL A 46 -24.98 7.62 17.04
CA VAL A 46 -24.64 7.55 15.61
C VAL A 46 -23.14 7.58 15.40
N THR A 47 -22.41 8.44 16.12
CA THR A 47 -20.96 8.60 15.99
C THR A 47 -20.20 7.38 16.50
N GLU A 48 -20.72 6.69 17.52
CA GLU A 48 -20.19 5.41 18.00
C GLU A 48 -20.37 4.27 16.99
N LYS A 49 -21.40 4.33 16.13
CA LYS A 49 -21.70 3.30 15.13
C LYS A 49 -21.14 3.61 13.74
N ALA A 50 -20.81 4.86 13.45
CA ALA A 50 -20.32 5.28 12.15
C ALA A 50 -18.92 4.70 11.90
N ASP A 51 -18.71 4.18 10.69
CA ASP A 51 -17.38 3.76 10.26
C ASP A 51 -16.47 4.98 10.14
N ARG A 52 -15.27 4.86 10.70
CA ARG A 52 -14.24 5.91 10.74
C ARG A 52 -13.10 5.63 9.77
N LEU A 53 -13.10 4.44 9.18
CA LEU A 53 -12.11 4.00 8.22
C LEU A 53 -12.39 4.65 6.85
N LEU A 54 -11.36 5.25 6.28
CA LEU A 54 -11.37 5.80 4.94
C LEU A 54 -10.22 5.19 4.15
N TRP A 55 -10.55 4.70 2.97
CA TRP A 55 -9.60 4.32 1.93
C TRP A 55 -10.09 4.89 0.61
N ARG A 56 -9.23 4.87 -0.41
CA ARG A 56 -9.62 5.35 -1.73
C ARG A 56 -10.37 4.25 -2.49
N CYS A 57 -11.56 4.58 -2.98
CA CYS A 57 -12.29 3.72 -3.89
C CYS A 57 -11.53 3.55 -5.22
N GLU A 58 -11.74 2.43 -5.91
CA GLU A 58 -11.11 2.21 -7.22
C GLU A 58 -11.46 3.32 -8.23
N PRO A 59 -10.46 4.05 -8.76
CA PRO A 59 -10.68 5.00 -9.83
C PRO A 59 -10.99 4.28 -11.15
N SER A 60 -11.76 4.95 -12.00
CA SER A 60 -12.02 4.51 -13.37
C SER A 60 -11.76 5.69 -14.32
N PRO A 61 -10.69 5.66 -15.15
CA PRO A 61 -9.71 4.58 -15.35
C PRO A 61 -8.55 4.56 -14.33
N HIS A 62 -7.84 3.42 -14.23
CA HIS A 62 -6.55 3.36 -13.54
C HIS A 62 -5.42 3.73 -14.49
N ILE A 63 -4.57 4.65 -14.06
CA ILE A 63 -3.44 5.18 -14.83
C ILE A 63 -2.17 5.05 -14.00
N GLN A 64 -1.14 4.44 -14.59
CA GLN A 64 0.17 4.29 -13.95
C GLN A 64 0.79 5.67 -13.70
N ASN A 65 1.47 5.84 -12.56
CA ASN A 65 2.05 7.10 -12.07
C ASN A 65 1.03 8.21 -11.73
N ILE A 66 -0.28 7.94 -11.80
CA ILE A 66 -1.33 8.87 -11.36
C ILE A 66 -2.18 8.23 -10.26
N THR A 67 -2.71 7.04 -10.51
CA THR A 67 -3.57 6.32 -9.55
C THR A 67 -2.91 5.11 -8.93
N TYR A 68 -1.96 4.50 -9.65
CA TYR A 68 -1.20 3.37 -9.14
C TYR A 68 0.23 3.41 -9.64
N ASP A 69 1.09 2.67 -8.97
CA ASP A 69 2.43 2.34 -9.41
C ASP A 69 2.67 0.84 -9.19
N GLU A 70 3.79 0.31 -9.69
CA GLU A 70 4.11 -1.11 -9.59
C GLU A 70 5.52 -1.32 -9.05
N VAL A 71 5.68 -2.37 -8.26
CA VAL A 71 7.01 -2.96 -8.04
C VAL A 71 7.47 -3.54 -9.37
N THR A 72 8.72 -3.30 -9.77
CA THR A 72 9.23 -3.80 -11.05
C THR A 72 10.36 -4.80 -10.87
N ARG A 73 10.38 -5.80 -11.76
CA ARG A 73 11.42 -6.84 -11.87
C ARG A 73 11.62 -7.75 -10.67
N LEU A 74 10.66 -7.82 -9.75
CA LEU A 74 10.62 -8.84 -8.71
C LEU A 74 9.95 -10.11 -9.27
N LEU A 75 10.71 -11.22 -9.28
CA LEU A 75 10.26 -12.55 -9.72
C LEU A 75 9.73 -12.59 -11.16
N GLN A 76 10.39 -11.91 -12.09
CA GLN A 76 9.91 -11.90 -13.48
C GLN A 76 10.22 -13.21 -14.22
N GLY A 77 9.29 -13.67 -15.05
CA GLY A 77 9.50 -14.83 -15.93
C GLY A 77 10.75 -14.68 -16.80
N TYR A 78 11.58 -15.71 -16.82
CA TYR A 78 12.89 -15.73 -17.47
C TYR A 78 13.17 -17.11 -18.05
N ILE A 79 13.63 -17.17 -19.30
CA ILE A 79 14.00 -18.41 -19.97
C ILE A 79 15.52 -18.57 -19.89
N GLU A 80 16.00 -19.72 -19.44
CA GLU A 80 17.43 -20.05 -19.42
C GLU A 80 17.64 -21.51 -19.79
N ASN A 81 18.75 -21.85 -20.43
CA ASN A 81 19.07 -23.25 -20.72
C ASN A 81 19.62 -23.93 -19.47
N GLU A 82 19.30 -25.21 -19.29
CA GLU A 82 19.82 -26.02 -18.20
C GLU A 82 21.35 -25.95 -18.07
N VAL A 83 22.05 -25.97 -19.20
CA VAL A 83 23.52 -25.90 -19.26
C VAL A 83 24.09 -24.66 -18.58
N ASP A 84 23.32 -23.57 -18.56
CA ASP A 84 23.74 -22.27 -18.02
C ASP A 84 23.25 -22.04 -16.58
N LEU A 85 22.46 -22.98 -16.03
CA LEU A 85 21.92 -22.95 -14.66
C LEU A 85 22.80 -23.67 -13.63
N ASN A 86 23.90 -24.30 -14.05
CA ASN A 86 24.84 -25.00 -13.16
C ASN A 86 26.30 -24.70 -13.53
N THR A 87 27.21 -24.97 -12.59
CA THR A 87 28.65 -24.64 -12.75
C THR A 87 29.41 -25.64 -13.60
N ASP A 88 28.92 -26.87 -13.69
CA ASP A 88 29.52 -27.96 -14.45
C ASP A 88 29.13 -27.94 -15.93
N GLY A 89 28.22 -27.04 -16.33
CA GLY A 89 27.72 -26.94 -17.70
C GLY A 89 27.07 -28.25 -18.16
N SER A 90 26.43 -29.00 -17.27
CA SER A 90 25.78 -30.27 -17.60
C SER A 90 24.28 -30.09 -17.81
N CYS A 91 23.67 -31.08 -18.45
CA CYS A 91 22.21 -31.18 -18.60
C CYS A 91 21.72 -32.49 -17.98
N SER A 92 22.31 -32.84 -16.83
CA SER A 92 22.08 -34.12 -16.15
C SER A 92 20.85 -34.12 -15.26
N ARG A 93 20.18 -32.97 -15.15
CA ARG A 93 19.03 -32.73 -14.28
C ARG A 93 17.81 -32.39 -15.13
N THR A 94 16.74 -32.00 -14.47
CA THR A 94 15.54 -31.48 -15.10
C THR A 94 15.32 -30.04 -14.67
N CYS A 95 14.53 -29.27 -15.42
CA CYS A 95 14.22 -27.88 -15.05
C CYS A 95 13.66 -27.76 -13.62
N ALA A 96 12.87 -28.74 -13.17
CA ALA A 96 12.27 -28.74 -11.83
C ALA A 96 13.30 -28.85 -10.69
N ASP A 97 14.51 -29.36 -10.95
CA ASP A 97 15.56 -29.48 -9.94
C ASP A 97 16.19 -28.12 -9.59
N TYR A 98 15.94 -27.08 -10.40
CA TYR A 98 16.50 -25.73 -10.23
C TYR A 98 15.54 -24.81 -9.45
N HIS A 99 15.36 -25.10 -8.16
CA HIS A 99 14.57 -24.26 -7.26
C HIS A 99 15.25 -22.94 -6.89
N ASN A 100 16.59 -22.92 -6.87
CA ASN A 100 17.38 -21.74 -6.53
C ASN A 100 18.78 -21.84 -7.14
N THR A 101 19.06 -21.00 -8.13
CA THR A 101 20.35 -20.95 -8.82
C THR A 101 20.65 -19.52 -9.28
N THR A 102 21.68 -19.36 -10.11
CA THR A 102 22.08 -18.10 -10.77
C THR A 102 22.54 -18.45 -12.18
N SER A 103 22.40 -17.56 -13.14
CA SER A 103 22.94 -17.77 -14.49
C SER A 103 24.49 -17.80 -14.45
N LYS A 104 25.07 -18.99 -14.66
CA LYS A 104 26.51 -19.28 -14.49
C LYS A 104 27.34 -19.00 -15.75
N SER A 105 26.80 -19.30 -16.91
CA SER A 105 27.47 -19.14 -18.19
C SER A 105 26.49 -18.65 -19.25
N CYS A 106 27.00 -18.42 -20.46
CA CYS A 106 26.19 -18.38 -21.65
C CYS A 106 26.96 -19.11 -22.74
N SER A 107 26.77 -20.43 -22.78
CA SER A 107 27.54 -21.30 -23.65
C SER A 107 27.07 -21.18 -25.11
N ASP A 108 28.02 -21.04 -26.04
CA ASP A 108 27.82 -21.07 -27.51
C ASP A 108 27.00 -19.92 -28.14
N GLU A 109 26.95 -18.72 -27.55
CA GLU A 109 26.21 -17.55 -28.11
C GLU A 109 24.73 -17.86 -28.47
N LYS A 110 24.13 -18.79 -27.73
CA LYS A 110 22.74 -19.23 -27.88
C LYS A 110 21.77 -18.16 -27.37
N PHE A 111 20.54 -18.54 -27.05
CA PHE A 111 19.50 -17.58 -26.65
C PHE A 111 19.90 -16.69 -25.46
N CYS A 112 20.71 -17.18 -24.52
CA CYS A 112 21.26 -16.40 -23.40
C CYS A 112 22.05 -15.15 -23.84
N ALA A 113 22.68 -15.14 -25.02
CA ALA A 113 23.39 -13.99 -25.57
C ALA A 113 22.47 -13.00 -26.29
N GLN A 114 21.27 -13.46 -26.65
CA GLN A 114 20.27 -12.69 -27.41
C GLN A 114 19.28 -11.97 -26.49
N GLN A 115 19.31 -12.22 -25.18
CA GLN A 115 18.42 -11.61 -24.19
C GLN A 115 19.22 -10.95 -23.05
N PRO A 116 18.65 -9.98 -22.33
CA PRO A 116 19.27 -9.46 -21.11
C PRO A 116 19.40 -10.55 -20.04
N LYS A 117 20.64 -10.86 -19.65
CA LYS A 117 20.94 -11.83 -18.59
C LYS A 117 20.20 -11.49 -17.29
N CYS A 118 19.69 -12.50 -16.58
CA CYS A 118 19.28 -12.36 -15.19
C CYS A 118 20.52 -12.23 -14.30
N SER A 119 20.80 -11.04 -13.78
CA SER A 119 22.00 -10.78 -12.95
C SER A 119 21.83 -11.18 -11.48
N GLY A 120 20.62 -11.56 -11.08
CA GLY A 120 20.30 -11.98 -9.72
C GLY A 120 20.15 -13.49 -9.57
N ARG A 121 19.23 -13.89 -8.68
CA ARG A 121 18.92 -15.31 -8.45
C ARG A 121 17.79 -15.77 -9.38
N ILE A 122 17.82 -17.04 -9.72
CA ILE A 122 16.84 -17.71 -10.56
C ILE A 122 16.14 -18.75 -9.68
N HIS A 123 14.82 -18.71 -9.66
CA HIS A 123 13.97 -19.50 -8.78
C HIS A 123 12.93 -20.29 -9.57
N ASP A 124 12.47 -21.39 -8.97
CA ASP A 124 11.28 -22.14 -9.37
C ASP A 124 11.18 -22.40 -10.88
N CYS A 125 12.25 -22.97 -11.43
CA CYS A 125 12.30 -23.35 -12.83
C CYS A 125 11.36 -24.51 -13.15
N GLN A 126 10.77 -24.47 -14.34
CA GLN A 126 9.92 -25.52 -14.88
C GLN A 126 10.14 -25.71 -16.37
N PHE A 127 9.90 -26.92 -16.84
CA PHE A 127 9.91 -27.25 -18.27
C PHE A 127 8.52 -26.98 -18.86
N ILE A 128 8.47 -26.27 -19.99
CA ILE A 128 7.22 -25.96 -20.70
C ILE A 128 7.15 -26.76 -22.01
N ASP A 129 8.13 -26.54 -22.89
CA ASP A 129 8.21 -27.19 -24.19
C ASP A 129 9.67 -27.22 -24.67
N SER A 130 9.97 -28.14 -25.60
CA SER A 130 11.27 -28.27 -26.24
C SER A 130 11.54 -27.16 -27.26
N VAL A 131 10.50 -26.55 -27.84
CA VAL A 131 10.59 -25.48 -28.84
C VAL A 131 9.72 -24.31 -28.40
N LEU A 132 10.35 -23.15 -28.20
CA LEU A 132 9.72 -21.91 -27.81
C LEU A 132 9.94 -20.84 -28.89
N SER A 133 8.96 -19.98 -29.10
CA SER A 133 9.12 -18.73 -29.86
C SER A 133 8.91 -17.56 -28.91
N VAL A 134 9.98 -16.84 -28.60
CA VAL A 134 10.00 -15.81 -27.56
C VAL A 134 9.95 -14.44 -28.20
N CYS A 135 8.91 -13.67 -27.91
CA CYS A 135 8.86 -12.27 -28.27
C CYS A 135 9.47 -11.43 -27.14
N GLN A 136 10.66 -10.87 -27.37
CA GLN A 136 11.31 -9.99 -26.41
C GLN A 136 10.65 -8.62 -26.36
N SER A 137 10.56 -8.06 -25.15
CA SER A 137 10.10 -6.69 -24.95
C SER A 137 11.16 -5.67 -25.38
N PRO A 138 10.73 -4.44 -25.78
CA PRO A 138 11.65 -3.36 -26.08
C PRO A 138 12.67 -3.07 -24.98
N GLU A 139 13.83 -2.56 -25.36
CA GLU A 139 14.96 -2.32 -24.45
C GLU A 139 14.68 -1.28 -23.36
N ASN A 140 13.70 -0.40 -23.55
CA ASN A 140 13.26 0.56 -22.53
C ASN A 140 12.11 0.02 -21.65
N SER A 141 11.60 -1.18 -21.94
CA SER A 141 10.52 -1.81 -21.18
C SER A 141 11.01 -2.34 -19.83
N THR A 142 10.12 -2.34 -18.83
CA THR A 142 10.31 -3.04 -17.56
C THR A 142 10.13 -4.55 -17.73
N ARG A 143 9.40 -4.99 -18.75
CA ARG A 143 9.19 -6.40 -19.14
C ARG A 143 10.42 -6.99 -19.83
N ARG A 144 10.55 -8.32 -19.80
CA ARG A 144 11.52 -9.09 -20.59
C ARG A 144 10.90 -9.63 -21.86
N TYR A 145 9.67 -10.11 -21.77
CA TYR A 145 8.93 -10.71 -22.88
C TYR A 145 7.54 -10.07 -23.02
N GLU A 146 7.06 -9.94 -24.26
CA GLU A 146 5.64 -9.62 -24.48
C GLU A 146 4.80 -10.89 -24.36
N TYR A 147 5.25 -11.98 -25.01
CA TYR A 147 4.65 -13.30 -24.97
C TYR A 147 5.69 -14.39 -25.31
N ILE A 148 5.34 -15.64 -25.00
CA ILE A 148 6.11 -16.84 -25.37
C ILE A 148 5.16 -17.86 -25.99
N GLU A 149 5.37 -18.23 -27.24
CA GLU A 149 4.59 -19.27 -27.92
C GLU A 149 5.30 -20.63 -27.85
N TYR A 150 4.51 -21.69 -27.79
CA TYR A 150 4.99 -23.06 -27.78
C TYR A 150 3.94 -24.03 -28.31
N GLY A 151 4.39 -25.19 -28.80
CA GLY A 151 3.52 -26.11 -29.54
C GLY A 151 2.87 -25.46 -30.77
N GLU A 152 1.81 -26.07 -31.29
CA GLU A 152 1.14 -25.59 -32.51
C GLU A 152 0.23 -24.36 -32.28
N SER A 153 -0.12 -24.02 -31.04
CA SER A 153 -1.07 -22.92 -30.75
C SER A 153 -1.15 -22.44 -29.29
N LYS A 154 -0.17 -22.75 -28.43
CA LYS A 154 -0.18 -22.30 -27.02
C LYS A 154 0.67 -21.05 -26.85
N SER A 155 0.23 -20.13 -25.99
CA SER A 155 0.94 -18.87 -25.69
C SER A 155 0.89 -18.59 -24.19
N LEU A 156 2.02 -18.14 -23.65
CA LEU A 156 2.10 -17.45 -22.38
C LEU A 156 2.13 -15.95 -22.66
N GLY A 157 1.26 -15.19 -22.01
CA GLY A 157 1.08 -13.78 -22.37
C GLY A 157 0.15 -13.61 -23.56
N LYS A 158 -0.30 -12.36 -23.75
CA LYS A 158 -1.17 -11.99 -24.87
C LYS A 158 -0.36 -11.84 -26.15
N ASN A 159 -0.61 -12.74 -27.09
CA ASN A 159 -0.03 -12.74 -28.42
C ASN A 159 -0.69 -11.65 -29.31
N GLU A 160 -0.39 -10.38 -29.02
CA GLU A 160 -0.93 -9.25 -29.77
C GLU A 160 0.08 -8.74 -30.81
N LYS A 161 1.18 -8.12 -30.34
CA LYS A 161 2.20 -7.52 -31.19
C LYS A 161 3.59 -7.74 -30.61
N CYS A 162 4.51 -8.22 -31.45
CA CYS A 162 5.93 -8.25 -31.15
C CYS A 162 6.63 -7.06 -31.80
N TRP A 163 7.22 -6.19 -30.98
CA TRP A 163 7.95 -5.00 -31.45
C TRP A 163 9.42 -5.31 -31.79
N ARG A 164 9.95 -6.41 -31.27
CA ARG A 164 11.29 -6.94 -31.58
C ARG A 164 11.20 -8.22 -32.38
N ASP A 165 12.35 -8.78 -32.71
CA ASP A 165 12.43 -10.10 -33.34
C ASP A 165 11.91 -11.20 -32.40
N VAL A 166 11.22 -12.16 -32.99
CA VAL A 166 10.80 -13.39 -32.30
C VAL A 166 11.95 -14.39 -32.38
N ASN A 167 12.58 -14.67 -31.23
CA ASN A 167 13.66 -15.65 -31.16
C ASN A 167 13.08 -17.07 -31.05
N LYS A 168 13.44 -17.94 -32.00
CA LYS A 168 13.13 -19.37 -31.89
C LYS A 168 14.19 -20.06 -31.04
N VAL A 169 13.76 -20.64 -29.94
CA VAL A 169 14.60 -21.26 -28.93
C VAL A 169 14.31 -22.76 -28.92
N LYS A 170 15.30 -23.58 -29.26
CA LYS A 170 15.14 -25.04 -29.39
C LYS A 170 16.07 -25.77 -28.45
N SER A 171 15.50 -26.62 -27.61
CA SER A 171 16.20 -27.57 -26.75
C SER A 171 16.97 -28.57 -27.63
N TRP A 172 18.15 -28.98 -27.19
CA TRP A 172 19.11 -29.71 -28.00
C TRP A 172 19.73 -30.86 -27.22
N LYS A 173 20.28 -31.85 -27.93
CA LYS A 173 20.94 -32.99 -27.31
C LYS A 173 22.44 -32.76 -27.14
N LYS A 174 22.93 -32.80 -25.91
CA LYS A 174 24.36 -32.86 -25.59
C LYS A 174 24.78 -34.33 -25.61
N PHE A 175 25.64 -34.69 -26.54
CA PHE A 175 25.88 -36.10 -26.92
C PHE A 175 24.56 -36.79 -27.37
N LEU A 176 24.59 -38.06 -27.77
CA LEU A 176 23.41 -38.73 -28.35
C LEU A 176 22.25 -38.99 -27.37
N SER A 177 22.40 -38.70 -26.06
CA SER A 177 21.46 -39.19 -25.03
C SER A 177 21.05 -38.19 -23.94
N ILE A 178 21.62 -36.97 -23.88
CA ILE A 178 21.30 -36.01 -22.80
C ILE A 178 20.59 -34.79 -23.40
N ASP A 179 19.35 -34.55 -22.98
CA ASP A 179 18.54 -33.42 -23.46
C ASP A 179 18.83 -32.14 -22.63
N CYS A 180 19.38 -31.12 -23.28
CA CYS A 180 19.54 -29.78 -22.70
C CYS A 180 18.30 -28.94 -22.98
N SER A 181 17.42 -28.90 -21.98
CA SER A 181 16.14 -28.19 -22.08
C SER A 181 16.26 -26.71 -21.76
N TYR A 182 15.44 -25.89 -22.40
CA TYR A 182 15.20 -24.52 -21.94
C TYR A 182 14.13 -24.52 -20.85
N CYS A 183 14.48 -23.92 -19.73
CA CYS A 183 13.64 -23.83 -18.55
C CYS A 183 13.01 -22.44 -18.45
N PHE A 184 11.75 -22.38 -18.07
CA PHE A 184 11.09 -21.15 -17.67
C PHE A 184 11.18 -21.02 -16.15
N CYS A 185 11.77 -19.94 -15.67
CA CYS A 185 12.08 -19.69 -14.28
C CYS A 185 11.63 -18.28 -13.86
N LEU A 186 11.75 -17.97 -12.58
CA LEU A 186 11.55 -16.63 -12.03
C LEU A 186 12.89 -15.98 -11.74
N CYS A 187 13.15 -14.83 -12.35
CA CYS A 187 14.35 -14.03 -12.13
C CYS A 187 14.10 -13.00 -11.02
N ASP A 188 14.90 -13.10 -9.96
CA ASP A 188 14.95 -12.15 -8.87
C ASP A 188 16.20 -11.26 -8.99
N GLU A 189 16.12 -10.14 -9.73
CA GLU A 189 17.27 -9.27 -9.99
C GLU A 189 17.12 -7.82 -9.50
N GLN A 190 18.17 -7.33 -8.86
CA GLN A 190 18.34 -5.89 -8.62
C GLN A 190 19.06 -5.29 -9.82
N SER A 191 18.32 -4.56 -10.66
CA SER A 191 18.86 -3.85 -11.83
C SER A 191 18.32 -2.43 -11.88
N PRO A 192 18.88 -1.51 -12.71
CA PRO A 192 18.40 -0.13 -12.82
C PRO A 192 16.91 0.01 -13.17
N LYS A 193 16.28 -1.07 -13.68
CA LYS A 193 14.87 -1.14 -14.04
C LYS A 193 13.97 -1.73 -12.94
N SER A 194 14.54 -2.01 -11.76
CA SER A 194 13.84 -2.67 -10.66
C SER A 194 13.51 -1.71 -9.52
N ASP A 195 12.24 -1.36 -9.37
CA ASP A 195 11.74 -0.46 -8.34
C ASP A 195 11.07 -1.30 -7.27
N ARG A 196 11.86 -1.78 -6.31
CA ARG A 196 11.46 -2.80 -5.33
C ARG A 196 11.81 -2.43 -3.89
N TYR A 197 12.02 -1.13 -3.67
CA TYR A 197 12.55 -0.60 -2.43
C TYR A 197 11.45 0.12 -1.65
N PHE A 198 11.43 -0.07 -0.34
CA PHE A 198 10.46 0.58 0.56
C PHE A 198 11.20 1.35 1.64
N ASN A 199 10.82 2.61 1.86
CA ASN A 199 11.45 3.45 2.87
C ASN A 199 11.12 2.97 4.28
N LEU A 200 12.14 2.84 5.13
CA LEU A 200 12.04 2.47 6.54
C LEU A 200 12.20 3.68 7.49
N ARG A 201 12.68 4.81 6.98
CA ARG A 201 12.77 6.06 7.74
C ARG A 201 11.40 6.57 8.17
N GLU A 202 11.38 7.28 9.29
CA GLU A 202 10.17 7.88 9.81
C GLU A 202 9.73 9.13 9.06
N THR A 203 8.42 9.24 8.85
CA THR A 203 7.77 10.45 8.37
C THR A 203 6.94 11.01 9.53
N LEU A 204 7.47 12.01 10.22
CA LEU A 204 6.81 12.69 11.36
C LEU A 204 6.22 14.04 10.93
N SER A 205 5.07 14.43 11.48
CA SER A 205 4.54 15.79 11.36
C SER A 205 5.40 16.77 12.17
N ASP A 206 5.26 18.07 11.89
CA ASP A 206 5.96 19.11 12.65
C ASP A 206 5.28 19.31 14.01
N VAL A 207 5.49 18.36 14.92
CA VAL A 207 4.85 18.32 16.25
C VAL A 207 5.15 19.55 17.09
N ASN A 208 6.36 20.13 16.95
CA ASN A 208 6.76 21.37 17.62
C ASN A 208 5.99 22.59 17.12
N ALA A 209 5.44 22.53 15.89
CA ALA A 209 4.53 23.52 15.35
C ALA A 209 3.05 23.17 15.58
N ASN A 210 2.76 22.21 16.48
CA ASN A 210 1.42 21.72 16.78
C ASN A 210 0.69 21.14 15.55
N LYS A 211 1.44 20.54 14.61
CA LYS A 211 0.86 19.87 13.44
C LYS A 211 0.64 18.38 13.71
N VAL A 212 -0.48 17.88 13.22
CA VAL A 212 -0.86 16.45 13.27
C VAL A 212 -1.05 15.91 11.86
N VAL A 213 -1.07 14.58 11.72
CA VAL A 213 -1.36 13.94 10.43
C VAL A 213 -2.85 14.04 10.11
N THR A 214 -3.17 14.38 8.86
CA THR A 214 -4.54 14.51 8.35
C THR A 214 -4.82 13.65 7.12
N GLY A 215 -3.77 13.09 6.51
CA GLY A 215 -3.85 12.24 5.33
C GLY A 215 -2.55 11.48 5.08
N VAL A 216 -2.62 10.43 4.25
CA VAL A 216 -1.49 9.54 3.94
C VAL A 216 -1.59 9.13 2.47
N ARG A 217 -0.45 8.91 1.82
CA ARG A 217 -0.36 8.29 0.49
C ARG A 217 0.96 7.59 0.27
N PHE A 218 1.02 6.70 -0.71
CA PHE A 218 2.30 6.25 -1.25
C PHE A 218 2.82 7.23 -2.30
N VAL A 219 4.13 7.47 -2.29
CA VAL A 219 4.83 8.14 -3.39
C VAL A 219 6.09 7.37 -3.74
N LYS A 220 6.37 7.23 -5.04
CA LYS A 220 7.63 6.66 -5.52
C LYS A 220 8.60 7.79 -5.84
N ARG A 221 9.74 7.81 -5.16
CA ARG A 221 10.85 8.75 -5.39
C ARG A 221 12.16 7.98 -5.36
N ASN A 222 13.04 8.27 -6.31
CA ASN A 222 14.33 7.57 -6.44
C ASN A 222 14.20 6.04 -6.39
N ARG A 223 13.12 5.51 -7.00
CA ARG A 223 12.78 4.08 -7.07
C ARG A 223 12.38 3.44 -5.74
N ILE A 224 12.20 4.25 -4.69
CA ILE A 224 11.77 3.85 -3.36
C ILE A 224 10.32 4.28 -3.14
N PHE A 225 9.51 3.38 -2.58
CA PHE A 225 8.16 3.68 -2.12
C PHE A 225 8.20 4.27 -0.72
N HIS A 226 7.68 5.49 -0.57
CA HIS A 226 7.59 6.20 0.71
C HIS A 226 6.14 6.32 1.15
N LEU A 227 5.90 6.18 2.45
CA LEU A 227 4.69 6.71 3.08
C LEU A 227 4.87 8.22 3.27
N GLN A 228 4.10 9.00 2.51
CA GLN A 228 4.03 10.44 2.65
C GLN A 228 2.80 10.80 3.49
N ILE A 229 2.98 11.76 4.40
CA ILE A 229 1.89 12.28 5.24
C ILE A 229 1.48 13.68 4.79
N GLN A 230 0.19 13.96 4.95
CA GLN A 230 -0.33 15.32 4.98
C GLN A 230 -0.41 15.77 6.43
N GLN A 231 -0.03 17.01 6.70
CA GLN A 231 -0.05 17.59 8.04
C GLN A 231 -0.80 18.92 8.06
N GLY A 232 -1.39 19.26 9.22
CA GLY A 232 -2.05 20.54 9.44
C GLY A 232 -2.03 20.94 10.92
N VAL A 233 -2.09 22.24 11.20
CA VAL A 233 -2.08 22.77 12.57
C VAL A 233 -3.38 22.40 13.28
N LEU A 234 -3.23 21.74 14.43
CA LEU A 234 -4.34 21.37 15.31
C LEU A 234 -4.92 22.60 16.00
N LEU A 235 -6.24 22.69 16.01
CA LEU A 235 -7.02 23.76 16.61
C LEU A 235 -7.91 23.18 17.73
N PRO A 236 -8.46 24.05 18.60
CA PRO A 236 -9.41 23.65 19.64
C PRO A 236 -10.52 22.75 19.10
N ARG A 237 -10.92 21.76 19.92
CA ARG A 237 -12.01 20.83 19.64
C ARG A 237 -11.78 19.93 18.42
N GLY A 238 -10.52 19.62 18.10
CA GLY A 238 -10.17 18.68 17.03
C GLY A 238 -10.32 19.23 15.62
N LEU A 239 -10.45 20.54 15.47
CA LEU A 239 -10.43 21.19 14.17
C LEU A 239 -9.00 21.24 13.62
N ILE A 240 -8.87 21.31 12.29
CA ILE A 240 -7.60 21.53 11.60
C ILE A 240 -7.67 22.89 10.90
N ASN A 241 -6.60 23.67 10.99
CA ASN A 241 -6.48 24.87 10.19
C ASN A 241 -6.21 24.51 8.72
N GLU A 242 -7.25 24.55 7.88
CA GLU A 242 -7.20 24.21 6.46
C GLU A 242 -6.11 24.97 5.68
N SER A 243 -5.83 26.23 6.04
CA SER A 243 -4.80 27.05 5.38
C SER A 243 -3.37 26.57 5.62
N THR A 244 -3.16 25.69 6.60
CA THR A 244 -1.85 25.12 6.97
C THR A 244 -1.66 23.70 6.48
N VAL A 245 -2.67 23.14 5.78
CA VAL A 245 -2.66 21.75 5.34
C VAL A 245 -1.74 21.60 4.14
N GLU A 246 -0.74 20.73 4.29
CA GLU A 246 0.26 20.48 3.25
C GLU A 246 0.77 19.04 3.30
N TRP A 247 1.18 18.52 2.14
CA TRP A 247 1.90 17.25 2.05
C TRP A 247 3.36 17.48 2.42
N LYS A 248 3.83 16.82 3.48
CA LYS A 248 5.23 16.93 3.90
C LYS A 248 6.13 16.24 2.87
N PRO A 249 7.18 16.89 2.35
CA PRO A 249 8.10 16.25 1.41
C PRO A 249 8.71 14.98 1.99
N VAL A 250 8.89 13.96 1.15
CA VAL A 250 9.63 12.74 1.52
C VAL A 250 11.12 12.97 1.34
N ASP A 251 11.93 12.19 2.05
CA ASP A 251 13.37 12.19 1.85
C ASP A 251 13.75 11.91 0.39
N ASN A 252 14.79 12.58 -0.10
CA ASN A 252 15.26 12.48 -1.48
C ASN A 252 16.60 11.74 -1.59
N TYR A 253 16.82 10.71 -0.77
CA TYR A 253 18.02 9.88 -0.85
C TYR A 253 17.90 8.85 -1.99
N GLU A 254 19.04 8.34 -2.44
CA GLU A 254 19.13 7.23 -3.39
C GLU A 254 19.70 5.99 -2.71
N ILE A 255 19.32 4.80 -3.18
CA ILE A 255 19.83 3.52 -2.65
C ILE A 255 21.36 3.38 -2.74
N GLY A 256 22.01 4.14 -3.63
CA GLY A 256 23.46 4.11 -3.84
C GLY A 256 24.24 5.13 -3.01
N ASP A 257 23.56 5.98 -2.23
CA ASP A 257 24.21 7.02 -1.43
C ASP A 257 25.06 6.40 -0.31
N SER A 258 26.26 6.95 -0.08
CA SER A 258 27.23 6.38 0.88
C SER A 258 26.73 6.32 2.33
N SER A 259 25.76 7.17 2.70
CA SER A 259 25.17 7.23 4.04
C SER A 259 23.91 6.38 4.20
N VAL A 260 23.43 5.74 3.13
CA VAL A 260 22.18 4.98 3.11
C VAL A 260 22.48 3.49 3.22
N LYS A 261 21.73 2.78 4.06
CA LYS A 261 21.93 1.36 4.37
C LYS A 261 20.64 0.57 4.23
N GLU A 262 20.71 -0.54 3.50
CA GLU A 262 19.65 -1.53 3.44
C GLU A 262 19.34 -2.11 4.83
N GLY A 263 18.06 -2.32 5.13
CA GLY A 263 17.55 -2.79 6.43
C GLY A 263 17.48 -1.70 7.50
N VAL A 264 18.05 -0.52 7.26
CA VAL A 264 17.99 0.64 8.17
C VAL A 264 17.18 1.78 7.54
N ASP A 265 17.58 2.21 6.35
CA ASP A 265 16.95 3.33 5.64
C ASP A 265 15.87 2.86 4.66
N TYR A 266 16.10 1.73 4.00
CA TYR A 266 15.17 1.11 3.06
C TYR A 266 15.19 -0.42 3.15
N HIS A 267 14.11 -1.05 2.72
CA HIS A 267 13.96 -2.49 2.56
C HIS A 267 13.94 -2.85 1.07
N THR A 268 14.65 -3.92 0.68
CA THR A 268 14.57 -4.46 -0.68
C THR A 268 13.71 -5.71 -0.69
N LEU A 269 12.69 -5.73 -1.54
CA LEU A 269 11.94 -6.97 -1.77
C LEU A 269 12.82 -8.01 -2.46
N THR A 270 12.80 -9.24 -1.96
CA THR A 270 13.53 -10.39 -2.51
C THR A 270 12.63 -11.61 -2.49
N TYR A 271 13.04 -12.72 -3.10
CA TYR A 271 12.28 -13.98 -3.02
C TYR A 271 11.89 -14.34 -1.58
N GLN A 272 12.72 -14.10 -0.58
CA GLN A 272 12.39 -14.47 0.81
C GLN A 272 11.71 -13.35 1.59
N ASN A 273 12.04 -12.09 1.30
CA ASN A 273 11.59 -10.94 2.10
C ASN A 273 10.67 -10.03 1.28
N ARG A 274 9.49 -10.52 0.94
CA ARG A 274 8.51 -9.84 0.07
C ARG A 274 7.13 -9.71 0.69
N SER A 275 7.01 -9.97 1.98
CA SER A 275 5.72 -9.92 2.68
C SER A 275 5.37 -8.48 3.05
N LEU A 276 4.07 -8.16 2.99
CA LEU A 276 3.49 -6.91 3.46
C LEU A 276 2.33 -7.23 4.40
N ASP A 277 2.41 -6.69 5.61
CA ASP A 277 1.38 -6.84 6.62
C ASP A 277 0.19 -5.90 6.32
N LEU A 278 -1.02 -6.47 6.39
CA LEU A 278 -2.29 -5.81 6.15
C LEU A 278 -2.97 -5.58 7.50
N ASP A 279 -2.58 -4.49 8.15
CA ASP A 279 -3.03 -4.14 9.49
C ASP A 279 -3.63 -2.75 9.56
N GLU A 280 -4.51 -2.57 10.53
CA GLU A 280 -4.98 -1.27 11.01
C GLU A 280 -4.37 -1.00 12.38
N VAL A 281 -3.48 -0.01 12.46
CA VAL A 281 -2.84 0.39 13.71
C VAL A 281 -3.61 1.56 14.31
N THR A 282 -4.31 1.30 15.41
CA THR A 282 -5.20 2.26 16.09
C THR A 282 -5.01 2.23 17.60
N LYS A 283 -5.52 3.27 18.27
CA LYS A 283 -5.75 3.31 19.72
C LYS A 283 -7.26 3.43 20.01
N PRO A 284 -8.04 2.34 19.86
CA PRO A 284 -9.50 2.43 19.92
C PRO A 284 -10.02 2.87 21.29
N ASP A 285 -9.35 2.45 22.36
CA ASP A 285 -9.76 2.70 23.76
C ASP A 285 -9.16 3.98 24.35
N ASP A 286 -8.31 4.70 23.60
CA ASP A 286 -7.57 5.85 24.11
C ASP A 286 -7.66 7.04 23.14
N THR A 287 -8.65 7.92 23.38
CA THR A 287 -8.88 9.12 22.59
C THR A 287 -7.94 10.28 22.93
N THR A 288 -7.02 10.07 23.88
CA THR A 288 -6.04 11.09 24.29
C THR A 288 -4.83 11.14 23.36
N PHE A 289 -4.79 10.29 22.32
CA PHE A 289 -3.73 10.26 21.31
C PHE A 289 -4.25 10.53 19.90
N VAL A 290 -3.40 11.18 19.10
CA VAL A 290 -3.60 11.42 17.68
C VAL A 290 -2.35 11.01 16.91
N VAL A 291 -2.52 10.70 15.64
CA VAL A 291 -1.40 10.31 14.78
C VAL A 291 -0.54 11.53 14.42
N THR A 292 0.76 11.38 14.61
CA THR A 292 1.79 12.37 14.27
C THR A 292 2.89 11.80 13.39
N GLY A 293 2.82 10.54 12.98
CA GLY A 293 3.76 10.01 12.00
C GLY A 293 3.59 8.55 11.68
N VAL A 294 4.37 8.10 10.69
CA VAL A 294 4.35 6.72 10.17
C VAL A 294 5.74 6.27 9.77
N ARG A 295 5.96 4.96 9.79
CA ARG A 295 7.09 4.31 9.13
C ARG A 295 6.79 2.85 8.88
N PHE A 296 7.57 2.22 8.01
CA PHE A 296 7.68 0.77 8.00
C PHE A 296 8.81 0.31 8.92
N GLN A 297 8.64 -0.88 9.46
CA GLN A 297 9.71 -1.69 10.04
C GLN A 297 9.69 -3.06 9.37
N VAL A 298 10.80 -3.81 9.45
CA VAL A 298 10.87 -5.18 8.92
C VAL A 298 10.83 -6.16 10.08
N LEU A 299 9.83 -7.04 10.10
CA LEU A 299 9.70 -8.14 11.06
C LEU A 299 9.70 -9.46 10.29
N ASP A 300 10.75 -10.27 10.44
CA ASP A 300 10.88 -11.58 9.78
C ASP A 300 10.62 -11.56 8.27
N GLY A 301 11.12 -10.52 7.57
CA GLY A 301 10.93 -10.34 6.13
C GLY A 301 9.59 -9.69 5.73
N HIS A 302 8.74 -9.33 6.70
CA HIS A 302 7.50 -8.59 6.49
C HIS A 302 7.69 -7.09 6.66
N LEU A 303 7.24 -6.31 5.68
CA LEU A 303 6.99 -4.88 5.84
C LEU A 303 5.80 -4.69 6.77
N ASN A 304 6.06 -4.16 7.95
CA ASN A 304 5.10 -3.97 9.02
C ASN A 304 4.89 -2.48 9.30
N LEU A 305 3.63 -2.03 9.29
CA LEU A 305 3.30 -0.63 9.53
C LEU A 305 3.49 -0.28 11.02
N LYS A 306 4.21 0.81 11.28
CA LYS A 306 4.34 1.42 12.59
C LYS A 306 3.83 2.85 12.56
N VAL A 307 2.99 3.21 13.53
CA VAL A 307 2.34 4.52 13.61
C VAL A 307 2.80 5.23 14.87
N HIS A 308 3.13 6.51 14.73
CA HIS A 308 3.53 7.37 15.83
C HIS A 308 2.30 8.13 16.35
N PHE A 309 2.05 8.00 17.64
CA PHE A 309 0.93 8.62 18.33
C PHE A 309 1.46 9.62 19.34
N SER A 310 0.92 10.84 19.36
CA SER A 310 1.23 11.86 20.36
C SER A 310 0.00 12.20 21.18
N GLN A 311 0.19 12.45 22.47
CA GLN A 311 -0.90 12.87 23.34
C GLN A 311 -1.37 14.29 23.02
N TRP A 312 -2.66 14.56 23.14
CA TRP A 312 -3.23 15.88 22.88
C TRP A 312 -4.33 16.29 23.87
N ASP A 313 -4.47 17.59 24.06
CA ASP A 313 -5.57 18.24 24.78
C ASP A 313 -6.65 18.61 23.76
N PHE A 314 -7.75 17.85 23.74
CA PHE A 314 -8.87 18.07 22.81
C PHE A 314 -9.46 19.49 22.93
N VAL A 315 -9.60 20.00 24.15
CA VAL A 315 -10.26 21.29 24.39
C VAL A 315 -9.37 22.43 23.88
N LYS A 316 -8.08 22.38 24.18
CA LYS A 316 -7.11 23.40 23.74
C LYS A 316 -6.66 23.22 22.29
N GLY A 317 -6.78 22.02 21.73
CA GLY A 317 -6.25 21.70 20.41
C GLY A 317 -4.73 21.71 20.38
N LYS A 318 -4.08 21.20 21.44
CA LYS A 318 -2.63 21.26 21.59
C LYS A 318 -2.06 19.87 21.86
N LEU A 319 -0.96 19.53 21.18
CA LEU A 319 -0.13 18.40 21.56
C LEU A 319 0.47 18.66 22.94
N ILE A 320 0.51 17.63 23.79
CA ILE A 320 1.01 17.71 25.16
C ILE A 320 2.41 17.13 25.17
N ASP A 321 3.44 17.98 25.29
CA ASP A 321 4.86 17.59 25.33
C ASP A 321 5.21 16.44 24.35
N PRO A 322 5.02 16.63 23.04
CA PRO A 322 5.10 15.53 22.06
C PRO A 322 6.48 14.87 21.99
N GLU A 323 7.55 15.50 22.49
CA GLU A 323 8.88 14.88 22.58
C GLU A 323 8.95 13.77 23.65
N VAL A 324 8.06 13.81 24.65
CA VAL A 324 8.03 12.86 25.77
C VAL A 324 6.77 11.99 25.72
N ASN A 325 5.62 12.58 25.42
CA ASN A 325 4.32 11.90 25.45
C ASN A 325 3.91 11.37 24.07
N SER A 326 4.88 10.78 23.35
CA SER A 326 4.61 10.09 22.10
C SER A 326 5.12 8.66 22.11
N ILE A 327 4.43 7.80 21.38
CA ILE A 327 4.79 6.39 21.29
C ILE A 327 4.67 5.88 19.85
N TRP A 328 5.53 4.95 19.50
CA TRP A 328 5.39 4.14 18.30
C TRP A 328 4.62 2.86 18.61
N GLN A 329 3.59 2.56 17.82
CA GLN A 329 2.78 1.35 17.95
C GLN A 329 2.68 0.62 16.60
N SER A 330 2.62 -0.71 16.65
CA SER A 330 2.50 -1.61 15.50
C SER A 330 1.75 -2.88 15.91
N ASN A 331 1.32 -3.67 14.93
CA ASN A 331 0.89 -5.05 15.18
C ASN A 331 2.11 -5.98 15.00
N ASP A 332 2.73 -6.39 16.10
CA ASP A 332 3.95 -7.21 16.08
C ASP A 332 3.65 -8.73 16.03
N ASN A 333 2.40 -9.14 15.80
CA ASN A 333 2.04 -10.56 15.72
C ASN A 333 2.60 -11.20 14.45
N VAL A 334 3.75 -11.86 14.48
CA VAL A 334 4.34 -12.47 13.27
C VAL A 334 3.73 -13.85 12.94
N TYR A 335 3.42 -14.66 13.94
CA TYR A 335 3.18 -16.10 13.74
C TYR A 335 1.74 -16.50 13.42
N ASN A 336 0.74 -15.69 13.84
CA ASN A 336 -0.67 -16.04 13.70
C ASN A 336 -1.40 -15.19 12.66
N ARG A 337 -0.72 -14.80 11.57
CA ARG A 337 -1.30 -14.04 10.47
C ARG A 337 -1.82 -14.95 9.38
N LYS A 338 -2.94 -14.58 8.77
CA LYS A 338 -3.48 -15.31 7.62
C LYS A 338 -2.95 -14.72 6.32
N GLN A 339 -2.27 -15.52 5.51
CA GLN A 339 -1.86 -15.14 4.16
C GLN A 339 -3.08 -14.95 3.26
N VAL A 340 -3.11 -13.84 2.53
CA VAL A 340 -4.02 -13.62 1.40
C VAL A 340 -3.30 -14.17 0.17
N ASN A 341 -3.79 -15.29 -0.36
CA ASN A 341 -3.24 -15.86 -1.58
C ASN A 341 -3.60 -14.96 -2.77
N ILE A 342 -2.59 -14.52 -3.50
CA ILE A 342 -2.71 -13.70 -4.70
C ILE A 342 -2.02 -14.35 -5.91
N ASP A 343 -1.74 -15.65 -5.83
CA ASP A 343 -1.03 -16.38 -6.87
C ASP A 343 -1.92 -16.56 -8.11
N ASN A 344 -1.29 -16.48 -9.29
CA ASN A 344 -1.96 -16.68 -10.59
C ASN A 344 -3.15 -15.75 -10.86
N LEU A 345 -3.21 -14.58 -10.22
CA LEU A 345 -4.25 -13.60 -10.53
C LEU A 345 -4.08 -13.03 -11.94
N HIS A 346 -5.21 -12.94 -12.64
CA HIS A 346 -5.32 -12.46 -14.00
C HIS A 346 -5.09 -10.93 -14.09
N LEU A 347 -4.56 -10.48 -15.22
CA LEU A 347 -4.40 -9.05 -15.51
C LEU A 347 -5.68 -8.36 -15.99
N ALA A 348 -6.65 -9.11 -16.51
CA ALA A 348 -7.84 -8.58 -17.16
C ALA A 348 -9.04 -8.52 -16.21
N ARG A 349 -9.81 -7.43 -16.30
CA ARG A 349 -11.07 -7.26 -15.58
C ARG A 349 -12.12 -8.17 -16.21
N TRP A 350 -12.39 -9.31 -15.59
CA TRP A 350 -13.60 -10.07 -15.89
C TRP A 350 -14.52 -10.02 -14.66
N GLN A 351 -15.66 -9.35 -14.88
CA GLN A 351 -16.86 -9.27 -14.03
C GLN A 351 -16.97 -8.14 -12.98
N TRP A 352 -18.20 -7.62 -12.89
CA TRP A 352 -18.72 -6.88 -11.75
C TRP A 352 -18.79 -7.85 -10.57
N SER A 353 -17.80 -7.76 -9.68
CA SER A 353 -17.80 -8.48 -8.41
C SER A 353 -17.57 -7.47 -7.30
N ASP A 354 -18.10 -7.79 -6.12
CA ASP A 354 -17.82 -7.00 -4.93
C ASP A 354 -16.33 -7.09 -4.62
N PRO A 355 -15.65 -5.96 -4.40
CA PRO A 355 -14.25 -5.95 -4.03
C PRO A 355 -14.06 -6.74 -2.72
N ARG A 356 -13.12 -7.68 -2.74
CA ARG A 356 -12.62 -8.33 -1.53
C ARG A 356 -11.62 -7.40 -0.88
N TYR A 357 -11.92 -7.02 0.36
CA TYR A 357 -11.01 -6.25 1.21
C TYR A 357 -10.28 -7.18 2.16
N SER A 358 -9.00 -6.89 2.39
CA SER A 358 -8.27 -7.50 3.50
C SER A 358 -8.89 -7.12 4.83
N ARG A 359 -8.65 -7.97 5.81
CA ARG A 359 -8.99 -7.79 7.22
C ARG A 359 -7.70 -7.57 7.99
N ASN A 360 -7.82 -6.97 9.17
CA ASN A 360 -6.70 -6.84 10.11
C ASN A 360 -6.06 -8.21 10.41
N ASN A 361 -4.76 -8.23 10.72
CA ASN A 361 -3.98 -9.43 11.01
C ASN A 361 -3.88 -10.41 9.83
N GLN A 362 -3.79 -9.85 8.61
CA GLN A 362 -3.46 -10.59 7.40
C GLN A 362 -2.11 -10.12 6.84
N TYR A 363 -1.56 -10.87 5.89
CA TYR A 363 -0.42 -10.43 5.09
C TYR A 363 -0.57 -10.96 3.67
N LEU A 364 0.19 -10.39 2.74
CA LEU A 364 0.38 -10.94 1.41
C LEU A 364 1.85 -10.89 1.03
N GLU A 365 2.21 -11.60 -0.03
CA GLU A 365 3.56 -11.57 -0.59
C GLU A 365 3.51 -10.94 -1.98
N PHE A 366 4.40 -10.00 -2.27
CA PHE A 366 4.59 -9.54 -3.63
C PHE A 366 5.09 -10.70 -4.50
N THR A 367 4.39 -11.01 -5.58
CA THR A 367 4.70 -12.15 -6.46
C THR A 367 4.53 -11.76 -7.92
N ASN A 368 4.79 -12.68 -8.83
CA ASN A 368 4.61 -12.45 -10.25
C ASN A 368 3.14 -12.57 -10.68
N SER A 369 2.79 -11.88 -11.76
CA SER A 369 1.54 -12.09 -12.50
C SER A 369 1.44 -13.53 -13.02
N GLY A 370 0.22 -13.96 -13.37
CA GLY A 370 -0.03 -15.29 -13.90
C GLY A 370 0.84 -15.63 -15.13
N VAL A 371 1.39 -16.85 -15.14
CA VAL A 371 2.23 -17.35 -16.24
C VAL A 371 1.46 -17.37 -17.56
N LEU A 372 0.21 -17.81 -17.55
CA LEU A 372 -0.62 -17.93 -18.75
C LEU A 372 -1.01 -16.56 -19.34
N ASP A 373 -1.39 -15.59 -18.51
CA ASP A 373 -1.89 -14.30 -19.02
C ASP A 373 -0.80 -13.31 -19.37
N ASP A 374 0.36 -13.43 -18.73
CA ASP A 374 1.39 -12.39 -18.74
C ASP A 374 2.82 -12.93 -18.79
N ALA A 375 3.03 -14.23 -18.92
CA ALA A 375 4.36 -14.84 -18.85
C ALA A 375 5.15 -14.41 -17.59
N SER A 376 4.46 -14.15 -16.48
CA SER A 376 5.05 -13.67 -15.23
C SER A 376 5.86 -12.36 -15.37
N GLN A 377 5.44 -11.44 -16.24
CA GLN A 377 6.25 -10.26 -16.56
C GLN A 377 5.99 -9.03 -15.66
N LYS A 378 4.97 -9.08 -14.81
CA LYS A 378 4.65 -8.03 -13.83
C LYS A 378 4.73 -8.55 -12.41
N THR A 379 4.97 -7.65 -11.46
CA THR A 379 4.85 -7.94 -10.03
C THR A 379 3.48 -7.45 -9.53
N ILE A 380 2.85 -8.24 -8.67
CA ILE A 380 1.54 -7.99 -8.06
C ILE A 380 1.68 -8.10 -6.52
N PRO A 381 0.85 -7.40 -5.74
CA PRO A 381 -0.19 -6.47 -6.16
C PRO A 381 0.38 -5.12 -6.64
N LEU A 382 -0.47 -4.30 -7.25
CA LEU A 382 -0.12 -2.91 -7.57
C LEU A 382 -0.19 -2.04 -6.31
N ILE A 383 0.47 -0.88 -6.32
CA ILE A 383 0.46 0.08 -5.20
C ILE A 383 -0.47 1.23 -5.57
N ASP A 384 -1.49 1.48 -4.76
CA ASP A 384 -2.36 2.64 -4.85
C ASP A 384 -1.61 3.88 -4.32
N ILE A 385 -1.40 4.86 -5.20
CA ILE A 385 -0.65 6.09 -4.91
C ILE A 385 -1.56 7.31 -4.75
N GLN A 386 -2.88 7.10 -4.72
CA GLN A 386 -3.83 8.20 -4.57
C GLN A 386 -3.80 8.78 -3.15
N ASP A 387 -4.21 10.04 -3.07
CA ASP A 387 -4.36 10.75 -1.81
C ASP A 387 -5.48 10.13 -0.96
N VAL A 388 -5.15 9.74 0.27
CA VAL A 388 -6.11 9.29 1.27
C VAL A 388 -6.16 10.35 2.36
N GLU A 389 -7.17 11.21 2.28
CA GLU A 389 -7.37 12.39 3.13
C GLU A 389 -8.87 12.62 3.38
N PHE A 390 -9.22 13.14 4.55
CA PHE A 390 -10.59 13.60 4.82
C PHE A 390 -10.80 15.02 4.27
N LYS A 391 -12.02 15.29 3.79
CA LYS A 391 -12.48 16.64 3.38
C LYS A 391 -13.77 16.96 4.12
N PRO A 392 -13.77 17.88 5.10
CA PRO A 392 -12.63 18.67 5.59
C PRO A 392 -11.57 17.83 6.35
N PRO A 393 -10.33 18.31 6.49
CA PRO A 393 -9.26 17.61 7.17
C PRO A 393 -9.53 17.47 8.68
N VAL A 394 -9.23 16.30 9.23
CA VAL A 394 -9.43 15.95 10.64
C VAL A 394 -8.20 15.24 11.21
N PRO A 395 -7.96 15.29 12.53
CA PRO A 395 -6.91 14.49 13.16
C PRO A 395 -7.20 13.00 13.02
N LEU A 396 -6.17 12.22 12.71
CA LEU A 396 -6.30 10.76 12.59
C LEU A 396 -6.10 10.08 13.94
N GLY A 397 -6.91 9.04 14.21
CA GLY A 397 -6.80 8.13 15.34
C GLY A 397 -6.14 6.78 15.00
N GLY A 398 -5.80 6.58 13.73
CA GLY A 398 -5.05 5.42 13.26
C GLY A 398 -4.82 5.42 11.76
N ILE A 399 -3.96 4.51 11.32
CA ILE A 399 -3.60 4.30 9.91
C ILE A 399 -3.53 2.80 9.67
N GLY A 400 -3.90 2.36 8.49
CA GLY A 400 -3.73 0.98 8.06
C GLY A 400 -3.16 0.83 6.68
N ILE A 401 -2.88 -0.42 6.30
CA ILE A 401 -2.59 -0.84 4.94
C ILE A 401 -3.67 -1.83 4.52
N TYR A 402 -4.38 -1.51 3.45
CA TYR A 402 -5.39 -2.40 2.88
C TYR A 402 -4.84 -3.11 1.64
N TYR A 403 -5.41 -4.27 1.36
CA TYR A 403 -5.43 -4.90 0.06
C TYR A 403 -6.86 -4.97 -0.45
N MET A 404 -7.07 -4.61 -1.71
CA MET A 404 -8.36 -4.69 -2.38
C MET A 404 -8.20 -5.36 -3.74
N ALA A 405 -9.05 -6.34 -4.02
CA ALA A 405 -9.13 -6.97 -5.33
C ALA A 405 -10.57 -7.30 -5.72
N LYS A 406 -10.94 -7.04 -6.98
CA LYS A 406 -12.20 -7.52 -7.58
C LYS A 406 -11.93 -8.82 -8.33
N SER A 407 -12.72 -9.86 -8.07
CA SER A 407 -12.60 -11.16 -8.76
C SER A 407 -11.16 -11.71 -8.69
N ASP A 408 -10.70 -12.31 -9.78
CA ASP A 408 -9.35 -12.82 -10.01
C ASP A 408 -8.38 -11.74 -10.53
N PHE A 409 -8.60 -10.47 -10.22
CA PHE A 409 -7.72 -9.36 -10.63
C PHE A 409 -6.55 -9.18 -9.65
N ARG A 410 -5.37 -8.82 -10.17
CA ARG A 410 -4.10 -8.54 -9.46
C ARG A 410 -4.15 -7.65 -8.19
N GLY A 411 -5.24 -6.91 -8.00
CA GLY A 411 -5.49 -6.08 -6.81
C GLY A 411 -4.56 -4.89 -6.61
N TYR A 412 -4.84 -4.14 -5.55
CA TYR A 412 -4.08 -2.96 -5.11
C TYR A 412 -3.82 -3.04 -3.60
N VAL A 413 -2.64 -2.59 -3.18
CA VAL A 413 -2.35 -2.25 -1.80
C VAL A 413 -2.22 -0.75 -1.63
N GLY A 414 -2.74 -0.21 -0.55
CA GLY A 414 -2.73 1.24 -0.31
C GLY A 414 -2.90 1.58 1.17
N PRO A 415 -2.67 2.84 1.56
CA PRO A 415 -2.92 3.27 2.92
C PRO A 415 -4.42 3.46 3.16
N SER A 416 -4.86 3.16 4.37
CA SER A 416 -6.16 3.58 4.90
C SER A 416 -5.94 4.49 6.11
N ILE A 417 -6.88 5.39 6.36
CA ILE A 417 -6.82 6.31 7.50
C ILE A 417 -8.07 6.17 8.34
N ILE A 418 -7.94 6.41 9.65
CA ILE A 418 -9.04 6.26 10.59
C ILE A 418 -9.17 7.58 11.34
N SER A 419 -10.36 8.18 11.32
CA SER A 419 -10.59 9.44 12.04
C SER A 419 -10.58 9.26 13.56
N SER A 420 -10.13 10.29 14.27
CA SER A 420 -10.13 10.30 15.74
C SER A 420 -11.54 10.13 16.30
N ASN A 421 -11.69 9.34 17.36
CA ASN A 421 -12.99 9.17 18.02
C ASN A 421 -13.32 10.41 18.86
N LEU A 422 -14.27 11.23 18.39
CA LEU A 422 -14.70 12.42 19.10
C LEU A 422 -15.90 12.19 20.03
N SER A 423 -16.51 11.00 20.02
CA SER A 423 -17.71 10.67 20.80
C SER A 423 -17.57 10.96 22.30
N PRO A 424 -16.43 10.64 22.97
CA PRO A 424 -16.25 10.97 24.39
C PRO A 424 -16.22 12.47 24.69
N HIS A 425 -15.93 13.30 23.70
CA HIS A 425 -15.76 14.74 23.86
C HIS A 425 -17.02 15.55 23.49
N LEU A 426 -18.09 14.92 22.99
CA LEU A 426 -19.31 15.61 22.58
C LEU A 426 -19.97 16.43 23.71
N SER A 427 -19.85 15.97 24.96
CA SER A 427 -20.36 16.70 26.14
C SER A 427 -19.58 17.98 26.45
N LEU A 428 -18.34 18.09 25.99
CA LEU A 428 -17.47 19.26 26.19
C LEU A 428 -17.68 20.33 25.11
N ILE A 429 -18.37 20.01 24.00
CA ILE A 429 -18.60 20.94 22.89
C ILE A 429 -19.73 21.95 23.24
N THR A 430 -20.61 21.59 24.18
CA THR A 430 -21.79 22.40 24.56
C THR A 430 -21.60 23.30 25.77
N ASN A 431 -20.48 23.19 26.47
CA ASN A 431 -20.02 24.18 27.46
C ASN A 431 -19.06 25.16 26.78
#